data_AF-A0A7H1NPH2-F1
#
_entry.id   AF-A0A7H1NPH2-F1
#
_cell.length_a   1.000
_cell.length_b   1.000
_cell.length_c   1.000
_cell.angle_alpha   90.00
_cell.angle_beta   90.00
_cell.angle_gamma   90.00
#
_symmetry.space_group_name_H-M   'P 1'
#
loop_
_entity.id
_entity.type
_entity.pdbx_description
1 polymer ?
#
loop_
_entity_poly.entity_id
_entity_poly.type
_entity_poly.pdbx_seq_one_letter_code
_entity_poly.pdbx_strand_id
1 'polypeptide(L)'
;MSYRVAVVGATGAVGREMLKTLAERQFPIKDIVALASSRSAGREVSFGEDRVLKVQSLENFDFKGWDVALFSPGASVSSVYAPKAAQAGCIVVDNTSYFRMEPDVPLVVPEVNPEALKKIKRGIVANPNCSTIQMVVALKPLHDLFTIKRVVVSTYQATGGAGKSGMDELLHQTRASLVGDAIKPEQFTKQIAFNCIPHIDRFMEDGFTKEEWKMMVETKKILDPDISVSATCVRVPVFIGHGESVNVEFEDPVDLALARKTLNASPGVILHDKREDGGYVTPLECVGEDASYVSRLRVDPTVKNGLSFWCVSDNLRKGAALNAIQIAEALIALDILGNKEAQKIFS
;
A
#
# COMPACT_ATOMS: atom_id res chain seq x y z
N MET A 1 -1.20 -27.05 1.13
CA MET A 1 -0.55 -26.87 2.45
C MET A 1 -1.28 -25.77 3.20
N SER A 2 -1.25 -25.73 4.53
CA SER A 2 -1.87 -24.67 5.33
C SER A 2 -0.87 -24.04 6.30
N TYR A 3 -1.01 -22.73 6.55
CA TYR A 3 0.00 -21.89 7.20
C TYR A 3 -0.51 -21.23 8.48
N ARG A 4 0.38 -20.99 9.43
CA ARG A 4 0.13 -20.21 10.64
C ARG A 4 0.46 -18.74 10.38
N VAL A 5 -0.55 -17.88 10.47
CA VAL A 5 -0.45 -16.45 10.09
C VAL A 5 -0.68 -15.53 11.29
N ALA A 6 0.31 -14.69 11.61
CA ALA A 6 0.17 -13.66 12.63
C ALA A 6 -0.14 -12.30 12.01
N VAL A 7 -1.15 -11.59 12.51
CA VAL A 7 -1.46 -10.21 12.08
C VAL A 7 -1.12 -9.25 13.21
N VAL A 8 -0.06 -8.46 13.03
CA VAL A 8 0.46 -7.52 14.03
C VAL A 8 -0.05 -6.11 13.74
N GLY A 9 -0.66 -5.46 14.73
CA GLY A 9 -1.41 -4.22 14.54
C GLY A 9 -2.88 -4.46 14.16
N ALA A 10 -3.42 -5.63 14.52
CA ALA A 10 -4.75 -6.12 14.12
C ALA A 10 -5.93 -5.20 14.50
N THR A 11 -5.75 -4.30 15.48
CA THR A 11 -6.80 -3.36 15.90
C THR A 11 -6.88 -2.08 15.08
N GLY A 12 -5.82 -1.77 14.30
CA GLY A 12 -5.76 -0.60 13.42
C GLY A 12 -6.54 -0.78 12.12
N ALA A 13 -6.67 0.30 11.33
CA ALA A 13 -7.42 0.28 10.07
C ALA A 13 -6.88 -0.77 9.08
N VAL A 14 -5.57 -0.75 8.80
CA VAL A 14 -4.93 -1.73 7.91
C VAL A 14 -4.97 -3.14 8.49
N GLY A 15 -4.74 -3.31 9.80
CA GLY A 15 -4.77 -4.64 10.42
C GLY A 15 -6.14 -5.32 10.34
N ARG A 16 -7.23 -4.54 10.48
CA ARG A 16 -8.59 -5.02 10.25
C ARG A 16 -8.82 -5.39 8.79
N GLU A 17 -8.34 -4.57 7.86
CA GLU A 17 -8.44 -4.86 6.42
C GLU A 17 -7.62 -6.11 6.03
N MET A 18 -6.46 -6.35 6.66
CA MET A 18 -5.68 -7.58 6.48
C MET A 18 -6.48 -8.82 6.91
N LEU A 19 -7.13 -8.78 8.08
CA LEU A 19 -7.97 -9.90 8.55
C LEU A 19 -9.16 -10.16 7.63
N LYS A 20 -9.83 -9.09 7.17
CA LYS A 20 -10.94 -9.16 6.21
C LYS A 20 -10.47 -9.75 4.88
N THR A 21 -9.41 -9.21 4.31
CA THR A 21 -8.88 -9.64 3.00
C THR A 21 -8.37 -11.09 3.05
N LEU A 22 -7.70 -11.51 4.13
CA LEU A 22 -7.29 -12.92 4.31
C LEU A 22 -8.48 -13.88 4.26
N ALA A 23 -9.60 -13.50 4.88
CA ALA A 23 -10.82 -14.31 4.89
C ALA A 23 -11.50 -14.34 3.51
N GLU A 24 -11.67 -13.18 2.86
CA GLU A 24 -12.29 -13.06 1.53
C GLU A 24 -11.51 -13.83 0.47
N ARG A 25 -10.19 -13.79 0.53
CA ARG A 25 -9.30 -14.49 -0.42
C ARG A 25 -9.11 -15.97 -0.09
N GLN A 26 -9.74 -16.45 0.98
CA GLN A 26 -9.62 -17.85 1.44
C GLN A 26 -8.17 -18.29 1.57
N PHE A 27 -7.31 -17.44 2.15
CA PHE A 27 -5.89 -17.76 2.33
C PHE A 27 -5.76 -19.10 3.07
N PRO A 28 -4.83 -20.00 2.68
CA PRO A 28 -4.76 -21.36 3.23
C PRO A 28 -4.23 -21.37 4.68
N ILE A 29 -5.08 -21.03 5.64
CA ILE A 29 -4.73 -20.84 7.04
C ILE A 29 -4.96 -22.13 7.86
N LYS A 30 -3.93 -22.54 8.60
CA LYS A 30 -4.00 -23.56 9.65
C LYS A 30 -4.37 -22.95 11.00
N ASP A 31 -3.74 -21.82 11.33
CA ASP A 31 -3.97 -21.06 12.55
C ASP A 31 -3.75 -19.58 12.30
N ILE A 32 -4.48 -18.72 13.00
CA ILE A 32 -4.38 -17.26 12.87
C ILE A 32 -4.43 -16.60 14.23
N VAL A 33 -3.56 -15.62 14.44
CA VAL A 33 -3.55 -14.80 15.66
C VAL A 33 -3.61 -13.32 15.33
N ALA A 34 -4.44 -12.59 16.07
CA ALA A 34 -4.50 -11.15 16.06
C ALA A 34 -3.63 -10.59 17.20
N LEU A 35 -2.62 -9.80 16.86
CA LEU A 35 -1.66 -9.22 17.80
C LEU A 35 -1.74 -7.69 17.78
N ALA A 36 -1.69 -7.09 18.97
CA ALA A 36 -1.60 -5.65 19.14
C ALA A 36 -0.85 -5.34 20.44
N SER A 37 -0.79 -4.06 20.83
CA SER A 37 -0.19 -3.67 22.11
C SER A 37 -0.94 -4.29 23.29
N SER A 38 -0.26 -4.38 24.44
CA SER A 38 -0.87 -4.85 25.70
C SER A 38 -2.16 -4.10 26.07
N ARG A 39 -2.29 -2.82 25.71
CA ARG A 39 -3.50 -2.00 25.92
C ARG A 39 -4.71 -2.47 25.11
N SER A 40 -4.46 -3.19 24.01
CA SER A 40 -5.48 -3.74 23.12
C SER A 40 -5.72 -5.24 23.36
N ALA A 41 -4.92 -5.89 24.20
CA ALA A 41 -5.10 -7.31 24.51
C ALA A 41 -6.47 -7.56 25.14
N GLY A 42 -7.11 -8.65 24.73
CA GLY A 42 -8.46 -9.01 25.14
C GLY A 42 -9.59 -8.37 24.34
N ARG A 43 -9.31 -7.37 23.49
CA ARG A 43 -10.29 -6.88 22.52
C ARG A 43 -10.61 -7.94 21.49
N GLU A 44 -11.73 -7.78 20.82
CA GLU A 44 -12.18 -8.66 19.74
C GLU A 44 -12.04 -7.97 18.39
N VAL A 45 -11.64 -8.75 17.38
CA VAL A 45 -11.60 -8.35 15.98
C VAL A 45 -12.20 -9.45 15.12
N SER A 46 -12.98 -9.07 14.11
CA SER A 46 -13.58 -10.02 13.17
C SER A 46 -12.53 -10.60 12.23
N PHE A 47 -12.72 -11.85 11.85
CA PHE A 47 -12.00 -12.54 10.79
C PHE A 47 -13.04 -13.18 9.87
N GLY A 48 -13.30 -12.53 8.74
CA GLY A 48 -14.47 -12.85 7.92
C GLY A 48 -15.79 -12.54 8.66
N GLU A 49 -16.87 -13.17 8.22
CA GLU A 49 -18.21 -12.97 8.78
C GLU A 49 -18.45 -13.80 10.05
N ASP A 50 -17.91 -15.03 10.11
CA ASP A 50 -18.33 -16.03 11.10
C ASP A 50 -17.37 -16.21 12.28
N ARG A 51 -16.17 -15.61 12.25
CA ARG A 51 -15.14 -15.84 13.27
C ARG A 51 -14.71 -14.55 13.95
N VAL A 52 -14.64 -14.59 15.27
CA VAL A 52 -14.09 -13.51 16.10
C VAL A 52 -12.77 -13.99 16.71
N LEU A 53 -11.74 -13.15 16.62
CA LEU A 53 -10.44 -13.39 17.22
C LEU A 53 -10.26 -12.50 18.45
N LYS A 54 -9.82 -13.12 19.55
CA LYS A 54 -9.37 -12.38 20.73
C LYS A 54 -7.94 -11.90 20.51
N VAL A 55 -7.74 -10.59 20.60
CA VAL A 55 -6.44 -9.95 20.41
C VAL A 55 -5.50 -10.34 21.55
N GLN A 56 -4.29 -10.81 21.20
CA GLN A 56 -3.23 -11.11 22.15
C GLN A 56 -2.19 -9.98 22.19
N SER A 57 -1.44 -9.92 23.31
CA SER A 57 -0.34 -8.96 23.48
C SER A 57 0.85 -9.38 22.63
N LEU A 58 1.30 -8.48 21.76
CA LEU A 58 2.52 -8.64 20.96
C LEU A 58 3.76 -8.78 21.85
N GLU A 59 3.79 -8.08 22.98
CA GLU A 59 4.95 -8.06 23.88
C GLU A 59 5.26 -9.45 24.47
N ASN A 60 4.24 -10.28 24.66
CA ASN A 60 4.34 -11.61 25.27
C ASN A 60 4.23 -12.76 24.27
N PHE A 61 4.20 -12.45 22.97
CA PHE A 61 3.93 -13.44 21.93
C PHE A 61 5.22 -14.09 21.40
N ASP A 62 5.21 -15.43 21.28
CA ASP A 62 6.29 -16.20 20.67
C ASP A 62 5.97 -16.52 19.20
N PHE A 63 6.82 -16.02 18.30
CA PHE A 63 6.70 -16.26 16.85
C PHE A 63 7.21 -17.63 16.41
N LYS A 64 7.77 -18.44 17.31
CA LYS A 64 8.29 -19.77 16.97
C LYS A 64 7.19 -20.66 16.37
N GLY A 65 7.46 -21.18 15.18
CA GLY A 65 6.54 -22.06 14.46
C GLY A 65 5.34 -21.36 13.81
N TRP A 66 5.37 -20.02 13.71
CA TRP A 66 4.54 -19.25 12.78
C TRP A 66 5.25 -19.13 11.44
N ASP A 67 4.48 -19.21 10.35
CA ASP A 67 5.05 -19.27 9.00
C ASP A 67 5.17 -17.86 8.39
N VAL A 68 4.12 -17.04 8.56
CA VAL A 68 4.07 -15.66 8.05
C VAL A 68 3.52 -14.72 9.12
N ALA A 69 4.10 -13.52 9.20
CA ALA A 69 3.55 -12.44 10.00
C ALA A 69 3.36 -11.15 9.17
N LEU A 70 2.12 -10.67 9.12
CA LEU A 70 1.75 -9.43 8.45
C LEU A 70 1.78 -8.29 9.47
N PHE A 71 2.68 -7.33 9.26
CA PHE A 71 2.92 -6.25 10.20
C PHE A 71 2.34 -4.93 9.70
N SER A 72 1.45 -4.32 10.49
CA SER A 72 1.10 -2.90 10.38
C SER A 72 0.95 -2.18 11.74
N PRO A 73 1.88 -2.35 12.72
CA PRO A 73 1.77 -1.70 14.04
C PRO A 73 2.34 -0.28 14.12
N GLY A 74 3.03 0.19 13.08
CA GLY A 74 3.81 1.43 13.07
C GLY A 74 5.32 1.18 13.16
N ALA A 75 6.12 2.07 12.57
CA ALA A 75 7.54 1.85 12.31
C ALA A 75 8.39 1.56 13.57
N SER A 76 8.08 2.21 14.70
CA SER A 76 8.78 1.98 15.97
C SER A 76 8.51 0.61 16.58
N VAL A 77 7.36 0.00 16.29
CA VAL A 77 7.03 -1.36 16.74
C VAL A 77 7.64 -2.38 15.78
N SER A 78 7.56 -2.14 14.47
CA SER A 78 8.21 -3.00 13.47
C SER A 78 9.71 -3.09 13.65
N SER A 79 10.40 -2.00 14.00
CA SER A 79 11.85 -2.01 14.25
C SER A 79 12.28 -2.98 15.35
N VAL A 80 11.41 -3.25 16.32
CA VAL A 80 11.68 -4.12 17.48
C VAL A 80 11.20 -5.54 17.23
N TYR A 81 9.99 -5.71 16.69
CA TYR A 81 9.32 -7.01 16.66
C TYR A 81 9.47 -7.76 15.32
N ALA A 82 9.66 -7.06 14.19
CA ALA A 82 9.90 -7.75 12.92
C ALA A 82 11.21 -8.56 12.94
N PRO A 83 12.36 -8.04 13.45
CA PRO A 83 13.57 -8.85 13.57
C PRO A 83 13.39 -10.04 14.51
N LYS A 84 12.64 -9.91 15.60
CA LYS A 84 12.35 -11.01 16.52
C LYS A 84 11.52 -12.11 15.86
N ALA A 85 10.48 -11.74 15.09
CA ALA A 85 9.67 -12.69 14.34
C ALA A 85 10.50 -13.43 13.28
N ALA A 86 11.32 -12.69 12.54
CA ALA A 86 12.23 -13.28 11.55
C ALA A 86 13.26 -14.25 12.15
N GLN A 87 13.88 -13.88 13.27
CA GLN A 87 14.80 -14.76 13.99
C GLN A 87 14.14 -16.04 14.53
N ALA A 88 12.82 -16.00 14.77
CA ALA A 88 12.04 -17.18 15.16
C ALA A 88 11.67 -18.09 13.97
N GLY A 89 12.10 -17.76 12.75
CA GLY A 89 11.84 -18.50 11.51
C GLY A 89 10.57 -18.09 10.76
N CYS A 90 9.91 -17.01 11.18
CA CYS A 90 8.68 -16.52 10.55
C CYS A 90 9.03 -15.48 9.46
N ILE A 91 8.45 -15.59 8.27
CA ILE A 91 8.63 -14.55 7.25
C ILE A 91 7.73 -13.36 7.55
N VAL A 92 8.32 -12.18 7.73
CA VAL A 92 7.61 -10.94 8.01
C VAL A 92 7.32 -10.20 6.72
N VAL A 93 6.08 -9.78 6.53
CA VAL A 93 5.68 -8.77 5.54
C VAL A 93 5.35 -7.48 6.26
N ASP A 94 6.25 -6.50 6.22
CA ASP A 94 6.15 -5.25 6.98
C ASP A 94 5.56 -4.11 6.15
N ASN A 95 4.39 -3.61 6.56
CA ASN A 95 3.70 -2.47 5.95
C ASN A 95 4.31 -1.11 6.32
N THR A 96 5.21 -1.07 7.30
CA THR A 96 5.78 0.21 7.75
C THR A 96 6.89 0.68 6.82
N SER A 97 7.25 1.96 6.93
CA SER A 97 8.38 2.51 6.16
C SER A 97 9.75 2.08 6.68
N TYR A 98 9.83 1.33 7.79
CA TYR A 98 11.09 1.15 8.52
C TYR A 98 12.14 0.38 7.70
N PHE A 99 11.75 -0.71 7.04
CA PHE A 99 12.68 -1.55 6.27
C PHE A 99 12.70 -1.27 4.76
N ARG A 100 11.86 -0.36 4.26
CA ARG A 100 11.62 -0.21 2.81
C ARG A 100 12.88 0.10 2.01
N MET A 101 13.77 0.92 2.57
CA MET A 101 15.01 1.33 1.90
C MET A 101 16.26 0.57 2.37
N GLU A 102 16.10 -0.41 3.26
CA GLU A 102 17.22 -1.27 3.65
C GLU A 102 17.69 -2.11 2.44
N PRO A 103 19.00 -2.17 2.16
CA PRO A 103 19.52 -2.80 0.95
C PRO A 103 19.33 -4.33 0.94
N ASP A 104 19.18 -4.94 2.10
CA ASP A 104 19.00 -6.39 2.28
C ASP A 104 17.55 -6.82 2.53
N VAL A 105 16.60 -5.88 2.45
CA VAL A 105 15.16 -6.13 2.52
C VAL A 105 14.51 -5.82 1.16
N PRO A 106 13.89 -6.81 0.50
CA PRO A 106 13.17 -6.54 -0.74
C PRO A 106 11.91 -5.70 -0.48
N LEU A 107 11.65 -4.76 -1.38
CA LEU A 107 10.45 -3.91 -1.40
C LEU A 107 9.59 -4.35 -2.58
N VAL A 108 8.40 -4.91 -2.32
CA VAL A 108 7.73 -5.77 -3.31
C VAL A 108 6.30 -5.31 -3.62
N VAL A 109 6.00 -5.26 -4.92
CA VAL A 109 4.64 -5.29 -5.48
C VAL A 109 4.57 -6.52 -6.38
N PRO A 110 3.77 -7.55 -6.04
CA PRO A 110 3.81 -8.84 -6.74
C PRO A 110 3.56 -8.78 -8.25
N GLU A 111 2.76 -7.83 -8.73
CA GLU A 111 2.52 -7.62 -10.16
C GLU A 111 3.70 -6.94 -10.89
N VAL A 112 4.66 -6.38 -10.15
CA VAL A 112 5.75 -5.55 -10.69
C VAL A 112 7.11 -6.22 -10.60
N ASN A 113 7.49 -6.69 -9.40
CA ASN A 113 8.82 -7.21 -9.12
C ASN A 113 8.82 -8.47 -8.21
N PRO A 114 8.02 -9.51 -8.52
CA PRO A 114 7.89 -10.70 -7.67
C PRO A 114 9.22 -11.46 -7.48
N GLU A 115 10.16 -11.35 -8.43
CA GLU A 115 11.49 -11.95 -8.35
C GLU A 115 12.35 -11.41 -7.20
N ALA A 116 12.05 -10.22 -6.69
CA ALA A 116 12.72 -9.66 -5.51
C ALA A 116 12.53 -10.53 -4.25
N LEU A 117 11.46 -11.33 -4.18
CA LEU A 117 11.22 -12.27 -3.07
C LEU A 117 12.29 -13.37 -2.99
N LYS A 118 12.97 -13.69 -4.10
CA LYS A 118 14.09 -14.65 -4.08
C LYS A 118 15.35 -14.10 -3.39
N LYS A 119 15.37 -12.79 -3.10
CA LYS A 119 16.49 -12.07 -2.47
C LYS A 119 16.27 -11.81 -0.99
N ILE A 120 15.23 -12.38 -0.36
CA ILE A 120 14.99 -12.27 1.08
C ILE A 120 16.21 -12.82 1.82
N LYS A 121 16.82 -12.00 2.68
CA LYS A 121 17.95 -12.41 3.53
C LYS A 121 17.59 -12.41 5.02
N ARG A 122 16.87 -11.38 5.45
CA ARG A 122 16.54 -11.15 6.87
C ARG A 122 15.26 -11.82 7.33
N GLY A 123 14.60 -12.64 6.50
CA GLY A 123 13.24 -13.10 6.76
C GLY A 123 12.20 -11.97 6.80
N ILE A 124 12.52 -10.81 6.23
CA ILE A 124 11.64 -9.62 6.18
C ILE A 124 11.48 -9.21 4.72
N VAL A 125 10.25 -8.90 4.33
CA VAL A 125 9.84 -8.27 3.08
C VAL A 125 9.14 -6.97 3.43
N ALA A 126 9.48 -5.88 2.76
CA ALA A 126 8.80 -4.61 2.95
C ALA A 126 7.65 -4.45 1.94
N ASN A 127 6.50 -4.02 2.45
CA ASN A 127 5.35 -3.59 1.66
C ASN A 127 5.43 -2.06 1.45
N PRO A 128 5.28 -1.55 0.21
CA PRO A 128 5.49 -0.14 -0.09
C PRO A 128 4.41 0.81 0.44
N ASN A 129 4.60 2.10 0.19
CA ASN A 129 3.59 3.12 0.46
C ASN A 129 2.36 2.92 -0.46
N CYS A 130 1.17 3.21 0.06
CA CYS A 130 -0.10 3.07 -0.66
C CYS A 130 -0.14 3.82 -2.00
N SER A 131 0.33 5.06 -2.03
CA SER A 131 0.42 5.85 -3.26
C SER A 131 1.44 5.28 -4.24
N THR A 132 2.60 4.80 -3.75
CA THR A 132 3.57 4.13 -4.62
C THR A 132 2.98 2.88 -5.26
N ILE A 133 2.25 2.04 -4.51
CA ILE A 133 1.72 0.75 -5.01
C ILE A 133 0.81 0.95 -6.21
N GLN A 134 -0.23 1.78 -6.09
CA GLN A 134 -1.17 1.98 -7.20
C GLN A 134 -0.48 2.57 -8.44
N MET A 135 0.49 3.48 -8.23
CA MET A 135 1.25 4.10 -9.29
C MET A 135 2.10 3.06 -10.03
N VAL A 136 2.92 2.28 -9.33
CA VAL A 136 3.83 1.31 -9.99
C VAL A 136 3.08 0.16 -10.66
N VAL A 137 1.92 -0.26 -10.14
CA VAL A 137 1.03 -1.23 -10.80
C VAL A 137 0.55 -0.70 -12.14
N ALA A 138 0.16 0.57 -12.22
CA ALA A 138 -0.24 1.21 -13.48
C ALA A 138 0.96 1.50 -14.42
N LEU A 139 2.12 1.85 -13.85
CA LEU A 139 3.30 2.22 -14.63
C LEU A 139 4.05 1.02 -15.22
N LYS A 140 4.16 -0.10 -14.51
CA LYS A 140 4.93 -1.28 -14.96
C LYS A 140 4.62 -1.72 -16.39
N PRO A 141 3.35 -1.98 -16.78
CA PRO A 141 3.05 -2.41 -18.14
C PRO A 141 3.39 -1.37 -19.20
N LEU A 142 3.36 -0.07 -18.87
CA LEU A 142 3.75 1.00 -19.77
C LEU A 142 5.27 1.13 -19.87
N HIS A 143 5.96 0.95 -18.75
CA HIS A 143 7.41 0.92 -18.68
C HIS A 143 8.00 -0.19 -19.55
N ASP A 144 7.40 -1.38 -19.52
CA ASP A 144 7.85 -2.51 -20.36
C ASP A 144 7.69 -2.27 -21.86
N LEU A 145 6.80 -1.35 -22.25
CA LEU A 145 6.53 -1.03 -23.66
C LEU A 145 7.37 0.12 -24.20
N PHE A 146 7.52 1.20 -23.42
CA PHE A 146 8.04 2.48 -23.93
C PHE A 146 9.18 3.06 -23.08
N THR A 147 9.61 2.34 -22.04
CA THR A 147 10.61 2.70 -21.03
C THR A 147 10.43 4.12 -20.46
N ILE A 148 10.05 4.18 -19.18
CA ILE A 148 9.78 5.46 -18.51
C ILE A 148 11.09 6.20 -18.21
N LYS A 149 11.13 7.50 -18.56
CA LYS A 149 12.20 8.43 -18.13
C LYS A 149 11.83 9.21 -16.90
N ARG A 150 10.61 9.75 -16.90
CA ARG A 150 10.16 10.70 -15.88
C ARG A 150 8.69 10.52 -15.54
N VAL A 151 8.38 10.66 -14.26
CA VAL A 151 7.03 10.71 -13.71
C VAL A 151 6.87 12.00 -12.91
N VAL A 152 5.78 12.72 -13.16
CA VAL A 152 5.27 13.76 -12.27
C VAL A 152 3.92 13.32 -11.78
N VAL A 153 3.73 13.34 -10.46
CA VAL A 153 2.48 12.90 -9.84
C VAL A 153 1.98 13.93 -8.82
N SER A 154 0.69 14.24 -8.92
CA SER A 154 -0.03 14.98 -7.89
C SER A 154 -1.07 14.06 -7.26
N THR A 155 -0.93 13.81 -5.97
CA THR A 155 -1.80 12.88 -5.24
C THR A 155 -2.97 13.61 -4.59
N TYR A 156 -4.07 12.90 -4.44
CA TYR A 156 -5.32 13.28 -3.80
C TYR A 156 -5.63 12.17 -2.80
N GLN A 157 -4.90 12.17 -1.69
CA GLN A 157 -4.91 11.07 -0.72
C GLN A 157 -6.04 11.23 0.29
N ALA A 158 -6.79 10.15 0.50
CA ALA A 158 -7.82 10.02 1.53
C ALA A 158 -7.26 10.06 2.97
N THR A 159 -8.11 10.44 3.92
CA THR A 159 -7.80 10.53 5.35
C THR A 159 -7.58 9.17 6.03
N GLY A 160 -8.09 8.08 5.45
CA GLY A 160 -7.82 6.71 5.89
C GLY A 160 -6.33 6.34 5.88
N GLY A 161 -5.50 7.01 5.07
CA GLY A 161 -4.04 6.86 5.12
C GLY A 161 -3.40 7.32 6.44
N ALA A 162 -4.06 8.20 7.19
CA ALA A 162 -3.69 8.59 8.55
C ALA A 162 -4.34 7.67 9.63
N GLY A 163 -4.95 6.57 9.20
CA GLY A 163 -5.64 5.62 10.07
C GLY A 163 -7.01 6.11 10.52
N LYS A 164 -7.56 5.42 11.53
CA LYS A 164 -8.91 5.69 12.04
C LYS A 164 -9.08 7.12 12.53
N SER A 165 -8.09 7.67 13.24
CA SER A 165 -8.18 9.02 13.80
C SER A 165 -8.30 10.09 12.72
N GLY A 166 -7.64 9.93 11.56
CA GLY A 166 -7.79 10.86 10.43
C GLY A 166 -9.20 10.83 9.82
N MET A 167 -9.82 9.65 9.74
CA MET A 167 -11.22 9.53 9.29
C MET A 167 -12.19 10.11 10.32
N ASP A 168 -11.97 9.84 11.61
CA ASP A 168 -12.79 10.39 12.69
C ASP A 168 -12.72 11.93 12.72
N GLU A 169 -11.53 12.51 12.53
CA GLU A 169 -11.38 13.98 12.45
C GLU A 169 -12.10 14.58 11.25
N LEU A 170 -12.01 13.98 10.06
CA LEU A 170 -12.79 14.44 8.90
C LEU A 170 -14.29 14.44 9.22
N LEU A 171 -14.81 13.35 9.78
CA LEU A 171 -16.22 13.25 10.15
C LEU A 171 -16.62 14.33 11.17
N HIS A 172 -15.84 14.53 12.21
CA HIS A 172 -16.10 15.54 13.24
C HIS A 172 -16.05 16.96 12.67
N GLN A 173 -15.01 17.30 11.91
CA GLN A 173 -14.88 18.62 11.32
C GLN A 173 -15.98 18.91 10.29
N THR A 174 -16.39 17.92 9.49
CA THR A 174 -17.49 18.08 8.53
C THR A 174 -18.81 18.34 9.27
N ARG A 175 -19.11 17.60 10.34
CA ARG A 175 -20.31 17.85 11.16
C ARG A 175 -20.29 19.23 11.79
N ALA A 176 -19.18 19.61 12.42
CA ALA A 176 -19.02 20.91 13.06
C ALA A 176 -19.20 22.06 12.05
N SER A 177 -18.61 21.94 10.86
CA SER A 177 -18.74 22.93 9.78
C SER A 177 -20.20 23.18 9.38
N LEU A 178 -21.03 22.13 9.36
CA LEU A 178 -22.43 22.23 8.91
C LEU A 178 -23.35 22.87 9.97
N VAL A 179 -22.96 22.84 11.24
CA VAL A 179 -23.75 23.41 12.35
C VAL A 179 -23.15 24.72 12.88
N GLY A 180 -22.05 25.21 12.29
CA GLY A 180 -21.39 26.45 12.69
C GLY A 180 -20.56 26.34 13.98
N ASP A 181 -20.19 25.11 14.38
CA ASP A 181 -19.37 24.87 15.55
C ASP A 181 -17.89 25.20 15.30
N ALA A 182 -17.16 25.44 16.37
CA ALA A 182 -15.72 25.67 16.30
C ALA A 182 -14.97 24.41 15.84
N ILE A 183 -14.09 24.57 14.85
CA ILE A 183 -13.27 23.49 14.28
C ILE A 183 -11.85 23.62 14.82
N LYS A 184 -11.31 22.54 15.38
CA LYS A 184 -9.92 22.45 15.83
C LYS A 184 -9.24 21.27 15.15
N PRO A 185 -8.13 21.49 14.41
CA PRO A 185 -7.33 20.40 13.89
C PRO A 185 -6.64 19.62 15.02
N GLU A 186 -6.68 18.29 14.96
CA GLU A 186 -6.09 17.39 15.97
C GLU A 186 -5.02 16.46 15.37
N GLN A 187 -5.34 15.73 14.31
CA GLN A 187 -4.43 14.84 13.60
C GLN A 187 -3.77 15.54 12.41
N PHE A 188 -4.52 16.41 11.73
CA PHE A 188 -4.00 17.20 10.62
C PHE A 188 -3.51 18.57 11.07
N THR A 189 -2.53 19.14 10.36
CA THR A 189 -1.96 20.47 10.70
C THR A 189 -2.89 21.64 10.34
N LYS A 190 -3.94 21.38 9.57
CA LYS A 190 -4.97 22.32 9.10
C LYS A 190 -6.32 21.60 9.07
N GLN A 191 -7.40 22.37 9.02
CA GLN A 191 -8.74 21.82 8.81
C GLN A 191 -8.76 20.99 7.51
N ILE A 192 -9.25 19.75 7.58
CA ILE A 192 -9.40 18.86 6.42
C ILE A 192 -10.79 18.94 5.82
N ALA A 193 -11.83 19.21 6.63
CA ALA A 193 -13.18 19.38 6.11
C ALA A 193 -13.25 20.53 5.10
N PHE A 194 -13.73 20.23 3.88
CA PHE A 194 -13.86 21.17 2.77
C PHE A 194 -12.54 21.83 2.35
N ASN A 195 -11.39 21.16 2.52
CA ASN A 195 -10.08 21.74 2.25
C ASN A 195 -9.09 20.74 1.64
N CYS A 196 -8.03 21.23 1.00
CA CYS A 196 -6.90 20.46 0.50
C CYS A 196 -5.63 20.81 1.29
N ILE A 197 -4.95 19.82 1.86
CA ILE A 197 -3.74 20.03 2.67
C ILE A 197 -2.51 19.48 1.92
N PRO A 198 -1.63 20.32 1.35
CA PRO A 198 -0.44 19.88 0.61
C PRO A 198 0.71 19.52 1.55
N HIS A 199 0.44 18.65 2.52
CA HIS A 199 1.39 18.24 3.56
C HIS A 199 0.99 16.86 4.10
N ILE A 200 1.76 15.84 3.73
CA ILE A 200 1.60 14.47 4.23
C ILE A 200 2.94 13.97 4.76
N ASP A 201 2.94 13.45 5.99
CA ASP A 201 4.16 13.20 6.76
C ASP A 201 4.93 14.51 7.01
N ARG A 202 6.12 14.45 7.60
CA ARG A 202 6.92 15.66 7.92
C ARG A 202 7.63 16.24 6.71
N PHE A 203 7.91 17.54 6.73
CA PHE A 203 8.88 18.17 5.83
C PHE A 203 10.31 17.65 6.05
N MET A 204 11.07 17.62 4.96
CA MET A 204 12.50 17.38 4.87
C MET A 204 13.25 18.68 4.59
N GLU A 205 14.59 18.67 4.68
CA GLU A 205 15.42 19.88 4.59
C GLU A 205 15.36 20.58 3.23
N ASP A 206 15.07 19.84 2.17
CA ASP A 206 14.97 20.31 0.78
C ASP A 206 13.58 20.85 0.41
N GLY A 207 12.64 20.86 1.36
CA GLY A 207 11.27 21.34 1.17
C GLY A 207 10.28 20.28 0.70
N PHE A 208 10.72 19.09 0.32
CA PHE A 208 9.81 17.96 0.12
C PHE A 208 9.28 17.42 1.45
N THR A 209 8.13 16.79 1.40
CA THR A 209 7.63 15.96 2.50
C THR A 209 8.21 14.56 2.41
N LYS A 210 8.24 13.86 3.55
CA LYS A 210 8.68 12.47 3.58
C LYS A 210 7.78 11.55 2.76
N GLU A 211 6.50 11.88 2.56
CA GLU A 211 5.61 11.12 1.67
C GLU A 211 6.02 11.24 0.20
N GLU A 212 6.32 12.46 -0.25
CA GLU A 212 6.83 12.70 -1.61
C GLU A 212 8.17 11.97 -1.81
N TRP A 213 9.06 12.05 -0.83
CA TRP A 213 10.32 11.31 -0.84
C TRP A 213 10.12 9.79 -0.96
N LYS A 214 9.18 9.20 -0.21
CA LYS A 214 8.85 7.77 -0.31
C LYS A 214 8.44 7.41 -1.74
N MET A 215 7.53 8.16 -2.36
CA MET A 215 7.11 7.88 -3.73
C MET A 215 8.29 7.90 -4.70
N MET A 216 9.23 8.83 -4.52
CA MET A 216 10.44 8.93 -5.36
C MET A 216 11.37 7.72 -5.21
N VAL A 217 11.77 7.40 -3.97
CA VAL A 217 12.78 6.36 -3.74
C VAL A 217 12.23 4.94 -3.85
N GLU A 218 10.98 4.73 -3.47
CA GLU A 218 10.33 3.42 -3.54
C GLU A 218 10.05 3.05 -5.01
N THR A 219 9.60 4.00 -5.86
CA THR A 219 9.43 3.75 -7.30
C THR A 219 10.74 3.29 -7.94
N LYS A 220 11.85 3.97 -7.63
CA LYS A 220 13.18 3.58 -8.13
C LYS A 220 13.61 2.18 -7.70
N LYS A 221 13.33 1.81 -6.44
CA LYS A 221 13.69 0.49 -5.90
C LYS A 221 12.80 -0.64 -6.45
N ILE A 222 11.52 -0.34 -6.74
CA ILE A 222 10.54 -1.33 -7.19
C ILE A 222 10.58 -1.53 -8.70
N LEU A 223 10.60 -0.45 -9.46
CA LEU A 223 10.36 -0.46 -10.90
C LEU A 223 11.67 -0.38 -11.68
N ASP A 224 12.38 0.75 -11.58
CA ASP A 224 13.65 0.99 -12.28
C ASP A 224 14.41 2.16 -11.63
N PRO A 225 15.70 1.98 -11.26
CA PRO A 225 16.50 3.02 -10.63
C PRO A 225 16.72 4.28 -11.49
N ASP A 226 16.60 4.18 -12.82
CA ASP A 226 16.87 5.27 -13.76
C ASP A 226 15.66 6.21 -13.95
N ILE A 227 14.48 5.84 -13.42
CA ILE A 227 13.28 6.69 -13.49
C ILE A 227 13.44 7.92 -12.59
N SER A 228 13.23 9.10 -13.17
CA SER A 228 13.08 10.34 -12.40
C SER A 228 11.65 10.54 -11.93
N VAL A 229 11.42 10.76 -10.64
CA VAL A 229 10.07 10.95 -10.08
C VAL A 229 10.03 12.29 -9.35
N SER A 230 8.96 13.05 -9.56
CA SER A 230 8.61 14.23 -8.77
C SER A 230 7.16 14.10 -8.29
N ALA A 231 6.95 14.21 -6.98
CA ALA A 231 5.65 14.03 -6.37
C ALA A 231 5.22 15.31 -5.63
N THR A 232 3.92 15.58 -5.65
CA THR A 232 3.26 16.51 -4.73
C THR A 232 2.13 15.78 -4.03
N CYS A 233 2.22 15.65 -2.70
CA CYS A 233 1.29 14.83 -1.93
C CYS A 233 0.26 15.67 -1.17
N VAL A 234 -1.02 15.56 -1.55
CA VAL A 234 -2.11 16.38 -0.98
C VAL A 234 -3.15 15.51 -0.29
N ARG A 235 -3.47 15.84 0.96
CA ARG A 235 -4.60 15.24 1.69
C ARG A 235 -5.90 15.95 1.30
N VAL A 236 -6.92 15.16 0.95
CA VAL A 236 -8.24 15.64 0.52
C VAL A 236 -9.36 15.07 1.42
N PRO A 237 -10.57 15.66 1.45
CA PRO A 237 -11.64 15.25 2.34
C PRO A 237 -12.38 14.00 1.81
N VAL A 238 -11.63 12.92 1.62
CA VAL A 238 -12.11 11.60 1.20
C VAL A 238 -11.76 10.60 2.30
N PHE A 239 -12.68 9.69 2.67
CA PHE A 239 -12.43 8.73 3.74
C PHE A 239 -11.44 7.62 3.33
N ILE A 240 -11.72 6.95 2.22
CA ILE A 240 -10.93 5.83 1.68
C ILE A 240 -10.86 6.00 0.16
N GLY A 241 -9.75 5.59 -0.44
CA GLY A 241 -9.47 5.73 -1.86
C GLY A 241 -8.46 6.85 -2.12
N HIS A 242 -7.33 6.54 -2.72
CA HIS A 242 -6.39 7.56 -3.20
C HIS A 242 -6.67 7.84 -4.67
N GLY A 243 -6.46 9.08 -5.08
CA GLY A 243 -6.44 9.50 -6.47
C GLY A 243 -5.11 10.10 -6.85
N GLU A 244 -4.68 9.91 -8.09
CA GLU A 244 -3.40 10.39 -8.60
C GLU A 244 -3.56 10.90 -10.02
N SER A 245 -3.17 12.15 -10.25
CA SER A 245 -2.93 12.67 -11.58
C SER A 245 -1.47 12.38 -11.92
N VAL A 246 -1.25 11.50 -12.90
CA VAL A 246 0.07 11.02 -13.27
C VAL A 246 0.41 11.49 -14.68
N ASN A 247 1.56 12.13 -14.83
CA ASN A 247 2.17 12.52 -16.09
C ASN A 247 3.47 11.74 -16.27
N VAL A 248 3.65 11.11 -17.43
CA VAL A 248 4.76 10.22 -17.71
C VAL A 248 5.42 10.63 -19.02
N GLU A 249 6.75 10.66 -19.03
CA GLU A 249 7.59 10.85 -20.21
C GLU A 249 8.33 9.55 -20.50
N PHE A 250 8.31 9.12 -21.76
CA PHE A 250 8.88 7.86 -22.22
C PHE A 250 10.07 8.06 -23.17
N GLU A 251 10.90 7.01 -23.32
CA GLU A 251 12.00 7.02 -24.29
C GLU A 251 11.48 7.07 -25.72
N ASP A 252 10.46 6.27 -26.00
CA ASP A 252 9.89 6.04 -27.33
C ASP A 252 8.50 6.67 -27.50
N PRO A 253 8.07 6.98 -28.75
CA PRO A 253 6.74 7.48 -29.02
C PRO A 253 5.62 6.57 -28.47
N VAL A 254 4.68 7.19 -27.77
CA VAL A 254 3.57 6.45 -27.14
C VAL A 254 2.48 6.15 -28.17
N ASP A 255 2.29 4.86 -28.47
CA ASP A 255 1.08 4.37 -29.13
C ASP A 255 -0.05 4.22 -28.09
N LEU A 256 -1.02 5.13 -28.14
CA LEU A 256 -2.15 5.16 -27.21
C LEU A 256 -3.04 3.91 -27.31
N ALA A 257 -3.20 3.32 -28.49
CA ALA A 257 -4.01 2.12 -28.67
C ALA A 257 -3.31 0.91 -28.04
N LEU A 258 -2.00 0.80 -28.25
CA LEU A 258 -1.19 -0.23 -27.61
C LEU A 258 -1.17 -0.07 -26.08
N ALA A 259 -0.98 1.16 -25.57
CA ALA A 259 -1.03 1.44 -24.14
C ALA A 259 -2.35 0.99 -23.50
N ARG A 260 -3.49 1.31 -24.13
CA ARG A 260 -4.83 0.85 -23.66
C ARG A 260 -4.94 -0.67 -23.64
N LYS A 261 -4.48 -1.33 -24.71
CA LYS A 261 -4.54 -2.80 -24.82
C LYS A 261 -3.72 -3.44 -23.70
N THR A 262 -2.52 -2.94 -23.44
CA THR A 262 -1.63 -3.48 -22.41
C THR A 262 -2.18 -3.25 -21.02
N LEU A 263 -2.67 -2.04 -20.69
CA LEU A 263 -3.30 -1.76 -19.40
C LEU A 263 -4.51 -2.68 -19.14
N ASN A 264 -5.35 -2.91 -20.15
CA ASN A 264 -6.50 -3.84 -20.04
C ASN A 264 -6.09 -5.30 -19.79
N ALA A 265 -4.92 -5.72 -20.28
CA ALA A 265 -4.42 -7.08 -20.12
C ALA A 265 -3.57 -7.25 -18.85
N SER A 266 -3.27 -6.17 -18.13
CA SER A 266 -2.33 -6.18 -17.00
C SER A 266 -3.01 -6.62 -15.71
N PRO A 267 -2.47 -7.61 -14.99
CA PRO A 267 -3.00 -8.00 -13.68
C PRO A 267 -3.02 -6.83 -12.70
N GLY A 268 -4.11 -6.72 -11.94
CA GLY A 268 -4.27 -5.66 -10.93
C GLY A 268 -4.68 -4.28 -11.49
N VAL A 269 -4.76 -4.11 -12.82
CA VAL A 269 -5.21 -2.88 -13.47
C VAL A 269 -6.59 -3.06 -14.09
N ILE A 270 -7.49 -2.09 -13.89
CA ILE A 270 -8.73 -1.98 -14.65
C ILE A 270 -8.73 -0.64 -15.38
N LEU A 271 -8.70 -0.67 -16.72
CA LEU A 271 -8.85 0.53 -17.52
C LEU A 271 -10.35 0.88 -17.67
N HIS A 272 -10.78 1.93 -16.98
CA HIS A 272 -12.09 2.53 -17.16
C HIS A 272 -11.90 3.94 -17.70
N ASP A 273 -11.83 4.07 -19.02
CA ASP A 273 -11.51 5.33 -19.68
C ASP A 273 -12.40 5.55 -20.91
N LYS A 274 -13.62 6.03 -20.65
CA LYS A 274 -14.58 6.44 -21.68
C LYS A 274 -14.56 7.95 -21.84
N ARG A 275 -14.72 8.43 -23.08
CA ARG A 275 -14.73 9.86 -23.42
C ARG A 275 -16.15 10.44 -23.33
N GLU A 276 -16.80 10.19 -22.21
CA GLU A 276 -18.17 10.62 -21.91
C GLU A 276 -18.31 10.98 -20.42
N ASP A 277 -19.40 11.65 -20.04
CA ASP A 277 -19.66 12.01 -18.64
C ASP A 277 -19.73 10.75 -17.76
N GLY A 278 -19.00 10.78 -16.63
CA GLY A 278 -18.86 9.61 -15.75
C GLY A 278 -17.96 8.49 -16.30
N GLY A 279 -17.29 8.69 -17.44
CA GLY A 279 -16.39 7.70 -18.07
C GLY A 279 -15.05 7.49 -17.36
N TYR A 280 -14.97 7.69 -16.05
CA TYR A 280 -13.77 7.63 -15.22
C TYR A 280 -14.13 7.20 -13.79
N VAL A 281 -13.17 6.62 -13.06
CA VAL A 281 -13.39 6.14 -11.69
C VAL A 281 -12.88 7.15 -10.68
N THR A 282 -13.66 7.40 -9.64
CA THR A 282 -13.31 8.29 -8.53
C THR A 282 -12.83 7.50 -7.30
N PRO A 283 -12.16 8.14 -6.32
CA PRO A 283 -11.71 7.46 -5.11
C PRO A 283 -12.82 6.74 -4.33
N LEU A 284 -14.05 7.26 -4.36
CA LEU A 284 -15.18 6.64 -3.65
C LEU A 284 -15.58 5.28 -4.26
N GLU A 285 -15.45 5.14 -5.58
CA GLU A 285 -15.91 3.95 -6.31
C GLU A 285 -14.94 2.77 -6.22
N CYS A 286 -13.68 3.00 -5.84
CA CYS A 286 -12.68 1.94 -5.71
C CYS A 286 -12.64 1.29 -4.32
N VAL A 287 -13.44 1.77 -3.36
CA VAL A 287 -13.39 1.31 -1.96
C VAL A 287 -13.82 -0.16 -1.86
N GLY A 288 -12.97 -0.99 -1.25
CA GLY A 288 -13.19 -2.43 -1.11
C GLY A 288 -12.79 -3.26 -2.33
N GLU A 289 -12.38 -2.63 -3.43
CA GLU A 289 -11.95 -3.32 -4.65
C GLU A 289 -10.45 -3.63 -4.65
N ASP A 290 -10.08 -4.75 -5.27
CA ASP A 290 -8.67 -5.21 -5.34
C ASP A 290 -7.84 -4.43 -6.37
N ALA A 291 -8.49 -3.79 -7.34
CA ALA A 291 -7.84 -3.22 -8.51
C ALA A 291 -7.30 -1.79 -8.30
N SER A 292 -6.29 -1.44 -9.09
CA SER A 292 -5.97 -0.05 -9.40
C SER A 292 -6.65 0.34 -10.72
N TYR A 293 -7.52 1.34 -10.66
CA TYR A 293 -8.25 1.81 -11.83
C TYR A 293 -7.44 2.88 -12.53
N VAL A 294 -7.40 2.81 -13.86
CA VAL A 294 -6.82 3.83 -14.73
C VAL A 294 -7.92 4.45 -15.57
N SER A 295 -7.95 5.78 -15.60
CA SER A 295 -8.89 6.59 -16.38
C SER A 295 -8.18 7.76 -17.05
N ARG A 296 -8.86 8.49 -17.92
CA ARG A 296 -8.39 9.74 -18.52
C ARG A 296 -7.06 9.62 -19.29
N LEU A 297 -6.78 8.45 -19.85
CA LEU A 297 -5.53 8.11 -20.54
C LEU A 297 -5.42 8.90 -21.85
N ARG A 298 -4.43 9.79 -21.97
CA ARG A 298 -4.26 10.69 -23.12
C ARG A 298 -2.79 11.05 -23.34
N VAL A 299 -2.44 11.39 -24.58
CA VAL A 299 -1.13 11.96 -24.88
C VAL A 299 -1.00 13.34 -24.22
N ASP A 300 0.15 13.60 -23.62
CA ASP A 300 0.51 14.92 -23.09
C ASP A 300 1.28 15.68 -24.19
N PRO A 301 0.73 16.79 -24.74
CA PRO A 301 1.37 17.52 -25.82
C PRO A 301 2.53 18.41 -25.35
N THR A 302 2.76 18.53 -24.05
CA THR A 302 3.74 19.47 -23.48
C THR A 302 5.14 18.87 -23.30
N VAL A 303 5.24 17.54 -23.33
CA VAL A 303 6.51 16.80 -23.21
C VAL A 303 6.62 15.78 -24.34
N LYS A 304 7.84 15.53 -24.81
CA LYS A 304 8.08 14.55 -25.88
C LYS A 304 7.68 13.16 -25.38
N ASN A 305 6.94 12.40 -26.19
CA ASN A 305 6.47 11.06 -25.81
C ASN A 305 5.69 11.06 -24.48
N GLY A 306 4.87 12.09 -24.26
CA GLY A 306 4.13 12.26 -23.02
C GLY A 306 2.82 11.47 -22.95
N LEU A 307 2.49 10.94 -21.78
CA LEU A 307 1.19 10.36 -21.46
C LEU A 307 0.70 10.87 -20.10
N SER A 308 -0.58 11.19 -20.01
CA SER A 308 -1.23 11.50 -18.74
C SER A 308 -2.37 10.53 -18.47
N PHE A 309 -2.55 10.17 -17.20
CA PHE A 309 -3.71 9.40 -16.75
C PHE A 309 -4.10 9.75 -15.31
N TRP A 310 -5.30 9.34 -14.96
CA TRP A 310 -5.84 9.36 -13.60
C TRP A 310 -5.79 7.95 -13.03
N CYS A 311 -5.27 7.77 -11.83
CA CYS A 311 -5.19 6.48 -11.15
C CYS A 311 -5.88 6.53 -9.80
N VAL A 312 -6.75 5.57 -9.50
CA VAL A 312 -7.39 5.43 -8.18
C VAL A 312 -7.33 4.01 -7.68
N SER A 313 -7.12 3.85 -6.37
CA SER A 313 -7.17 2.55 -5.71
C SER A 313 -7.47 2.70 -4.23
N ASP A 314 -8.03 1.65 -3.62
CA ASP A 314 -8.26 1.62 -2.17
C ASP A 314 -6.92 1.56 -1.43
N ASN A 315 -6.63 2.61 -0.68
CA ASN A 315 -5.38 2.79 0.03
C ASN A 315 -5.20 1.90 1.27
N LEU A 316 -6.29 1.35 1.83
CA LEU A 316 -6.23 0.39 2.93
C LEU A 316 -6.14 -1.04 2.41
N ARG A 317 -6.72 -1.29 1.24
CA ARG A 317 -6.73 -2.58 0.57
C ARG A 317 -5.53 -2.77 -0.35
N LYS A 318 -5.60 -2.46 -1.65
CA LYS A 318 -4.46 -2.61 -2.58
C LYS A 318 -3.24 -1.81 -2.12
N GLY A 319 -3.45 -0.61 -1.59
CA GLY A 319 -2.38 0.22 -1.04
C GLY A 319 -1.74 -0.28 0.27
N ALA A 320 -2.25 -1.34 0.90
CA ALA A 320 -1.64 -1.89 2.11
C ALA A 320 -1.94 -3.38 2.32
N ALA A 321 -3.16 -3.72 2.76
CA ALA A 321 -3.52 -5.06 3.22
C ALA A 321 -3.44 -6.12 2.12
N LEU A 322 -4.04 -5.85 0.96
CA LEU A 322 -4.06 -6.78 -0.16
C LEU A 322 -2.64 -7.00 -0.71
N ASN A 323 -1.84 -5.95 -0.90
CA ASN A 323 -0.47 -6.13 -1.39
C ASN A 323 0.37 -6.97 -0.40
N ALA A 324 0.22 -6.78 0.91
CA ALA A 324 0.89 -7.61 1.91
C ALA A 324 0.45 -9.09 1.84
N ILE A 325 -0.82 -9.35 1.57
CA ILE A 325 -1.36 -10.71 1.40
C ILE A 325 -0.91 -11.32 0.08
N GLN A 326 -0.91 -10.56 -1.02
CA GLN A 326 -0.39 -11.01 -2.31
C GLN A 326 1.12 -11.30 -2.25
N ILE A 327 1.89 -10.57 -1.44
CA ILE A 327 3.28 -10.92 -1.13
C ILE A 327 3.32 -12.31 -0.47
N ALA A 328 2.48 -12.57 0.54
CA ALA A 328 2.39 -13.88 1.18
C ALA A 328 1.95 -14.99 0.22
N GLU A 329 1.00 -14.73 -0.68
CA GLU A 329 0.59 -15.65 -1.74
C GLU A 329 1.74 -15.93 -2.72
N ALA A 330 2.51 -14.91 -3.09
CA ALA A 330 3.68 -15.06 -3.95
C ALA A 330 4.79 -15.88 -3.28
N LEU A 331 4.99 -15.72 -1.96
CA LEU A 331 5.91 -16.57 -1.18
C LEU A 331 5.50 -18.04 -1.22
N ILE A 332 4.19 -18.35 -1.21
CA ILE A 332 3.67 -19.71 -1.38
C ILE A 332 3.93 -20.20 -2.80
N ALA A 333 3.59 -19.40 -3.81
CA ALA A 333 3.74 -19.77 -5.22
C ALA A 333 5.21 -20.04 -5.61
N LEU A 334 6.15 -19.35 -4.97
CA LEU A 334 7.59 -19.54 -5.16
C LEU A 334 8.19 -20.63 -4.24
N ASP A 335 7.37 -21.35 -3.48
CA ASP A 335 7.76 -22.38 -2.51
C ASP A 335 8.75 -21.92 -1.41
N ILE A 336 8.81 -20.61 -1.15
CA ILE A 336 9.69 -20.02 -0.14
C ILE A 336 9.20 -20.39 1.28
N LEU A 337 7.87 -20.52 1.45
CA LEU A 337 7.26 -20.94 2.73
C LEU A 337 7.19 -22.46 2.89
N GLY A 338 7.27 -23.25 1.81
CA GLY A 338 7.19 -24.71 1.86
C GLY A 338 8.51 -25.38 2.23
N ASN A 339 9.65 -24.75 1.92
CA ASN A 339 10.97 -25.34 2.11
C ASN A 339 11.67 -24.86 3.41
N LYS A 340 11.46 -25.58 4.51
CA LYS A 340 12.12 -25.30 5.80
C LYS A 340 13.64 -25.50 5.80
N GLU A 341 14.23 -26.13 4.79
CA GLU A 341 15.69 -26.18 4.61
C GLU A 341 16.22 -24.91 3.94
N ALA A 342 15.46 -24.26 3.05
CA ALA A 342 15.80 -22.93 2.55
C ALA A 342 15.81 -21.89 3.69
N GLN A 343 14.99 -22.08 4.72
CA GLN A 343 14.99 -21.22 5.92
C GLN A 343 16.25 -21.35 6.79
N LYS A 344 17.00 -22.47 6.71
CA LYS A 344 18.29 -22.64 7.40
C LYS A 344 19.45 -21.90 6.72
N ILE A 345 19.26 -21.38 5.52
CA ILE A 345 20.26 -20.55 4.82
C ILE A 345 20.33 -19.13 5.45
N PHE A 346 19.38 -18.78 6.31
CA PHE A 346 19.26 -17.47 6.96
C PHE A 346 19.71 -17.43 8.43
N SER A 347 20.27 -18.52 8.97
CA SER A 347 20.93 -18.57 10.29
C SER A 347 22.45 -18.46 10.16
#